data_AF-A0A8C3BH61-F1
#
_entry.id   AF-A0A8C3BH61-F1
#
_cell.length_a   1.000
_cell.length_b   1.000
_cell.length_c   1.000
_cell.angle_alpha   90.00
_cell.angle_beta   90.00
_cell.angle_gamma   90.00
#
_symmetry.space_group_name_H-M   'P 1'
#
loop_
_entity.id
_entity.type
_entity.pdbx_description
1 polymer ?
#
loop_
_entity_poly.entity_id
_entity_poly.type
_entity_poly.pdbx_seq_one_letter_code
_entity_poly.pdbx_strand_id
1 'polypeptide(L)'
;MEEYMNSLLTAVLPSVLNKFRIYLSLLRLLDYSISDEVTKAVEEDFVEMRKNDPESITADDLHRTLLVARFLSLSAGQTTLSRERWLRAKQLEALRKARLQQQKCVNGNEL
;
A
#
# COMPACT_ATOMS: atom_id res chain seq x y z
N MET A 1 5.38 -23.49 0.78
CA MET A 1 5.93 -22.17 0.37
C MET A 1 7.08 -22.33 -0.62
N GLU A 2 8.04 -23.22 -0.36
CA GLU A 2 9.15 -23.53 -1.29
C GLU A 2 8.68 -24.06 -2.65
N GLU A 3 7.68 -24.95 -2.71
CA GLU A 3 7.14 -25.46 -3.99
C GLU A 3 6.54 -24.36 -4.87
N TYR A 4 5.87 -23.38 -4.26
CA TYR A 4 5.30 -22.23 -4.97
C TYR A 4 6.41 -21.32 -5.50
N MET A 5 7.46 -21.10 -4.70
CA MET A 5 8.64 -20.34 -5.11
C MET A 5 9.42 -21.05 -6.23
N ASN A 6 9.57 -22.36 -6.17
CA ASN A 6 10.18 -23.17 -7.23
C ASN A 6 9.35 -23.14 -8.52
N SER A 7 8.02 -23.21 -8.40
CA SER A 7 7.11 -23.06 -9.54
C SER A 7 7.24 -21.68 -10.19
N LEU A 8 7.34 -20.62 -9.39
CA LEU A 8 7.60 -19.25 -9.85
C LEU A 8 8.97 -19.09 -10.51
N LEU A 9 10.02 -19.68 -9.94
CA LEU A 9 11.38 -19.68 -10.49
C LEU A 9 11.46 -20.45 -11.82
N THR A 10 10.61 -21.46 -11.98
CA THR A 10 10.50 -22.24 -13.22
C THR A 10 9.70 -21.46 -14.27
N ALA A 11 8.62 -20.79 -13.86
CA ALA A 11 7.75 -20.02 -14.75
C ALA A 11 8.34 -18.66 -15.17
N VAL A 12 9.20 -18.06 -14.34
CA VAL A 12 9.83 -16.76 -14.59
C VAL A 12 11.33 -16.95 -14.72
N LEU A 13 11.86 -16.65 -15.91
CA LEU A 13 13.28 -16.79 -16.20
C LEU A 13 14.12 -16.01 -15.15
N PRO A 14 15.19 -16.57 -14.57
CA PRO A 14 16.00 -15.91 -13.54
C PRO A 14 16.48 -14.51 -13.93
N SER A 15 16.72 -14.27 -15.23
CA SER A 15 17.09 -12.97 -15.77
C SER A 15 16.00 -11.90 -15.63
N VAL A 16 14.72 -12.27 -15.74
CA VAL A 16 13.58 -11.37 -15.55
C VAL A 16 13.45 -11.01 -14.07
N LEU A 17 13.62 -11.97 -13.16
CA LEU A 17 13.65 -11.69 -11.72
C LEU A 17 14.80 -10.75 -11.35
N ASN A 18 15.96 -10.89 -12.00
CA ASN A 18 17.07 -9.96 -11.81
C ASN A 18 16.69 -8.54 -12.25
N LYS A 19 15.99 -8.38 -13.38
CA LYS A 19 15.49 -7.07 -13.82
C LYS A 19 14.53 -6.45 -12.81
N PHE A 20 13.60 -7.22 -12.23
CA PHE A 20 12.72 -6.73 -11.17
C PHE A 20 13.48 -6.30 -9.92
N ARG A 21 14.48 -7.07 -9.47
CA ARG A 21 15.32 -6.73 -8.31
C ARG A 21 16.10 -5.44 -8.54
N ILE A 22 16.67 -5.27 -9.74
CA ILE A 22 17.36 -4.03 -10.12
C ILE A 22 16.37 -2.87 -10.13
N TYR A 23 15.21 -3.03 -10.78
CA TYR A 23 14.17 -2.00 -10.85
C TYR A 23 13.73 -1.54 -9.46
N LEU A 24 13.33 -2.47 -8.58
CA LEU A 24 12.96 -2.15 -7.19
C LEU A 24 14.11 -1.51 -6.40
N SER A 25 15.37 -1.85 -6.73
CA SER A 25 16.53 -1.23 -6.10
C SER A 25 16.71 0.23 -6.52
N LEU A 26 16.53 0.53 -7.80
CA LEU A 26 16.61 1.89 -8.33
C LEU A 26 15.47 2.76 -7.79
N LEU A 27 14.25 2.24 -7.70
CA LEU A 27 13.10 2.97 -7.18
C LEU A 27 13.30 3.49 -5.75
N ARG A 28 14.10 2.79 -4.93
CA ARG A 28 14.44 3.22 -3.55
C ARG A 28 15.29 4.49 -3.52
N LEU A 29 15.96 4.81 -4.61
CA LEU A 29 16.85 5.97 -4.75
C LEU A 29 16.15 7.18 -5.38
N LEU A 30 14.91 7.02 -5.84
CA LEU A 30 14.17 8.11 -6.46
C LEU A 30 13.61 9.06 -5.41
N ASP A 31 13.73 10.35 -5.70
CA ASP A 31 13.02 11.39 -4.98
C ASP A 31 11.52 11.24 -5.22
N TYR A 32 10.75 11.42 -4.15
CA TYR A 32 9.31 11.31 -4.18
C TYR A 32 8.67 12.57 -3.62
N SER A 33 7.69 13.12 -4.33
CA SER A 33 6.97 14.32 -3.94
C SER A 33 5.46 14.10 -3.88
N ILE A 34 4.79 14.97 -3.14
CA ILE A 34 3.33 15.09 -3.10
C ILE A 34 3.05 16.56 -3.43
N SER A 35 2.26 16.82 -4.46
CA SER A 35 1.88 18.20 -4.81
C SER A 35 0.90 18.76 -3.78
N ASP A 36 0.87 20.07 -3.63
CA ASP A 36 -0.04 20.74 -2.69
C ASP A 36 -1.52 20.41 -2.95
N GLU A 37 -1.90 20.25 -4.22
CA GLU A 37 -3.25 19.81 -4.60
C GLU A 37 -3.59 18.45 -4.02
N VAL A 38 -2.67 17.48 -4.16
CA VAL A 38 -2.87 16.13 -3.66
C VAL A 38 -2.78 16.09 -2.15
N THR A 39 -1.91 16.90 -1.53
CA THR A 39 -1.83 17.07 -0.08
C THR A 39 -3.17 17.53 0.49
N LYS A 40 -3.81 18.55 -0.11
CA LYS A 40 -5.16 19.00 0.30
C LYS A 40 -6.19 17.89 0.17
N ALA A 41 -6.20 17.17 -0.95
CA ALA A 41 -7.12 16.06 -1.16
C ALA A 41 -6.91 14.88 -0.17
N VAL A 42 -5.68 14.67 0.31
CA VAL A 42 -5.36 13.70 1.36
C VAL A 42 -5.89 14.18 2.71
N GLU A 43 -5.68 15.44 3.05
CA GLU A 43 -6.15 16.06 4.29
C GLU A 43 -7.68 16.04 4.39
N GLU A 44 -8.36 16.44 3.33
CA GLU A 44 -9.83 16.42 3.23
C GLU A 44 -10.38 15.00 3.44
N ASP A 45 -9.82 14.01 2.73
CA ASP A 45 -10.20 12.61 2.87
C ASP A 45 -9.95 12.10 4.30
N PHE A 46 -8.84 12.49 4.94
CA PHE A 46 -8.53 12.06 6.30
C PHE A 46 -9.50 12.65 7.33
N VAL A 47 -9.88 13.91 7.15
CA VAL A 47 -10.91 14.56 7.97
C VAL A 47 -12.26 13.88 7.78
N GLU A 48 -12.64 13.56 6.55
CA GLU A 48 -13.89 12.83 6.26
C GLU A 48 -13.89 11.43 6.89
N MET A 49 -12.78 10.70 6.76
CA MET A 49 -12.61 9.39 7.37
C MET A 49 -12.80 9.43 8.89
N ARG A 50 -12.24 10.44 9.57
CA ARG A 50 -12.42 10.63 11.02
C ARG A 50 -13.83 11.05 11.43
N LYS A 51 -14.56 11.77 10.58
CA LYS A 51 -15.97 12.11 10.88
C LYS A 51 -16.84 10.85 10.96
N ASN A 52 -16.57 9.89 10.08
CA ASN A 52 -17.32 8.64 10.03
C ASN A 52 -16.90 7.65 11.14
N ASP A 53 -15.66 7.73 11.62
CA ASP A 53 -15.13 6.86 12.67
C ASP A 53 -14.01 7.56 13.48
N PRO A 54 -14.37 8.36 14.50
CA PRO A 54 -13.42 9.22 15.22
C PRO A 54 -12.35 8.47 15.99
N GLU A 55 -12.65 7.26 16.48
CA GLU A 55 -11.79 6.49 17.38
C GLU A 55 -10.91 5.46 16.63
N SER A 56 -11.24 5.09 15.39
CA SER A 56 -10.48 4.04 14.68
C SER A 56 -9.39 4.52 13.71
N ILE A 57 -9.29 5.84 13.48
CA ILE A 57 -8.39 6.41 12.45
C ILE A 57 -7.36 7.36 13.06
N THR A 58 -6.16 6.80 13.27
CA THR A 58 -5.03 7.47 13.90
C THR A 58 -4.12 8.18 12.90
N ALA A 59 -3.23 9.05 13.39
CA ALA A 59 -2.18 9.65 12.55
C ALA A 59 -1.21 8.58 12.00
N ASP A 60 -0.98 7.51 12.77
CA ASP A 60 -0.17 6.37 12.34
C ASP A 60 -0.82 5.62 11.16
N ASP A 61 -2.16 5.51 11.14
CA ASP A 61 -2.88 4.91 10.01
C ASP A 61 -2.72 5.74 8.74
N LEU A 62 -2.79 7.09 8.87
CA LEU A 62 -2.53 7.99 7.75
C LEU A 62 -1.09 7.83 7.25
N HIS A 63 -0.12 7.82 8.15
CA HIS A 63 1.29 7.64 7.80
C HIS A 63 1.53 6.33 7.04
N ARG A 64 0.99 5.21 7.55
CA ARG A 64 1.07 3.90 6.89
C ARG A 64 0.42 3.94 5.50
N THR A 65 -0.74 4.57 5.37
CA THR A 65 -1.44 4.69 4.08
C THR A 65 -0.63 5.53 3.08
N LEU A 66 0.00 6.61 3.54
CA LEU A 66 0.90 7.43 2.72
C LEU A 66 2.15 6.68 2.27
N LEU A 67 2.72 5.81 3.11
CA LEU A 67 3.81 4.93 2.72
C LEU A 67 3.38 3.93 1.63
N VAL A 68 2.20 3.33 1.78
CA VAL A 68 1.63 2.44 0.75
C VAL A 68 1.42 3.20 -0.57
N ALA A 69 0.89 4.43 -0.51
CA ALA A 69 0.70 5.28 -1.68
C ALA A 69 2.03 5.62 -2.37
N ARG A 70 3.08 5.92 -1.58
CA ARG A 70 4.44 6.12 -2.09
C ARG A 70 4.98 4.89 -2.80
N PHE A 71 4.92 3.72 -2.16
CA PHE A 71 5.42 2.48 -2.77
C PHE A 71 4.62 2.09 -4.01
N LEU A 72 3.30 2.30 -4.02
CA LEU A 72 2.47 2.03 -5.17
C LEU A 72 2.82 2.95 -6.35
N SER A 73 3.05 4.24 -6.09
CA SER A 73 3.46 5.21 -7.11
C SER A 73 4.83 4.85 -7.68
N LEU A 74 5.82 4.63 -6.80
CA LEU A 74 7.17 4.27 -7.22
C LEU A 74 7.20 2.96 -8.00
N SER A 75 6.44 1.93 -7.58
CA SER A 75 6.37 0.66 -8.32
C SER A 75 5.89 0.83 -9.76
N ALA A 76 5.07 1.85 -10.03
CA ALA A 76 4.60 2.23 -11.35
C ALA A 76 5.51 3.24 -12.09
N GLY A 77 6.69 3.56 -11.53
CA GLY A 77 7.63 4.53 -12.11
C GLY A 77 7.22 5.99 -11.89
N GLN A 78 6.25 6.26 -11.01
CA GLN A 78 5.76 7.61 -10.71
C GLN A 78 6.46 8.17 -9.47
N THR A 79 7.12 9.31 -9.62
CA THR A 79 7.84 10.02 -8.53
C THR A 79 6.99 11.07 -7.83
N THR A 80 5.75 11.26 -8.25
CA THR A 80 4.79 12.16 -7.60
C THR A 80 3.49 11.42 -7.32
N LEU A 81 2.91 11.65 -6.14
CA LEU A 81 1.61 11.05 -5.79
C LEU A 81 0.51 11.56 -6.71
N SER A 82 -0.26 10.66 -7.30
CA SER A 82 -1.50 10.99 -8.01
C SER A 82 -2.73 10.68 -7.15
N ARG A 83 -3.85 11.34 -7.46
CA ARG A 83 -5.15 11.04 -6.83
C ARG A 83 -5.55 9.57 -7.00
N GLU A 84 -5.29 8.99 -8.17
CA GLU A 84 -5.56 7.57 -8.45
C GLU A 84 -4.78 6.64 -7.50
N ARG A 85 -3.47 6.90 -7.33
CA ARG A 85 -2.60 6.09 -6.46
C ARG A 85 -3.00 6.22 -5.01
N TRP A 86 -3.41 7.42 -4.58
CA TRP A 86 -3.95 7.66 -3.25
C TRP A 86 -5.24 6.85 -2.99
N LEU A 87 -6.21 6.94 -3.91
CA LEU A 87 -7.47 6.17 -3.79
C LEU A 87 -7.21 4.66 -3.73
N ARG A 88 -6.27 4.17 -4.55
CA ARG A 88 -5.90 2.76 -4.53
C ARG A 88 -5.18 2.35 -3.25
N ALA A 89 -4.36 3.21 -2.66
CA ALA A 89 -3.76 2.95 -1.35
C ALA A 89 -4.82 2.84 -0.25
N LYS A 90 -5.83 3.75 -0.24
CA LYS A 90 -6.97 3.64 0.69
C LYS A 90 -7.73 2.32 0.51
N GLN A 91 -7.95 1.88 -0.73
CA GLN A 91 -8.61 0.60 -1.00
C GLN A 91 -7.80 -0.59 -0.45
N LEU A 92 -6.48 -0.61 -0.65
CA LEU A 92 -5.61 -1.65 -0.10
C LEU A 92 -5.66 -1.70 1.42
N GLU A 93 -5.70 -0.54 2.08
CA GLU A 93 -5.80 -0.42 3.52
C GLU A 93 -7.16 -0.91 4.04
N ALA A 94 -8.27 -0.53 3.38
CA ALA A 94 -9.60 -1.04 3.71
C ALA A 94 -9.67 -2.58 3.60
N LEU A 95 -9.10 -3.16 2.54
CA LEU A 95 -9.01 -4.61 2.36
C LEU A 95 -8.14 -5.27 3.45
N ARG A 96 -7.05 -4.62 3.88
CA ARG A 96 -6.21 -5.10 4.99
C ARG A 96 -6.99 -5.13 6.29
N LYS A 97 -7.70 -4.05 6.63
CA LYS A 97 -8.54 -3.96 7.84
C LYS A 97 -9.63 -5.02 7.83
N ALA A 98 -10.32 -5.23 6.70
CA ALA A 98 -11.33 -6.28 6.56
C ALA A 98 -10.77 -7.69 6.82
N ARG A 99 -9.58 -8.01 6.27
CA ARG A 99 -8.91 -9.30 6.53
C ARG A 99 -8.58 -9.49 8.02
N LEU A 100 -8.08 -8.45 8.68
CA LEU A 100 -7.74 -8.52 10.12
C LEU A 100 -8.98 -8.64 11.01
N GLN A 101 -10.09 -7.99 10.65
CA GLN A 101 -11.37 -8.15 11.35
C GLN A 101 -11.91 -9.57 11.20
N GLN A 102 -11.90 -10.12 9.98
CA GLN A 102 -12.32 -11.50 9.73
C GLN A 102 -11.52 -12.52 10.54
N GLN A 103 -10.20 -12.37 10.63
CA GLN A 103 -9.34 -13.22 11.44
C GLN A 103 -9.68 -13.14 12.94
N LYS A 104 -10.01 -11.95 13.46
CA LYS A 104 -10.46 -11.78 14.85
C LYS A 104 -11.77 -12.52 15.12
N CYS A 105 -12.74 -12.47 14.21
CA CYS A 105 -14.02 -13.19 14.36
C CYS A 105 -13.84 -14.70 14.34
N VAL A 106 -12.91 -15.23 13.53
CA VAL A 106 -12.63 -16.67 13.46
C VAL A 106 -11.98 -17.17 14.75
N ASN A 107 -11.01 -16.43 15.29
CA ASN A 107 -10.34 -16.81 16.54
C ASN A 107 -11.20 -16.57 17.80
N GLY A 108 -12.22 -15.71 17.71
CA GLY A 108 -13.16 -15.43 18.81
C GLY A 108 -14.21 -16.52 19.03
N ASN A 109 -14.32 -17.49 18.12
CA ASN A 109 -15.21 -18.64 18.24
C ASN A 109 -14.53 -19.89 18.87
N GLU A 110 -13.30 -19.75 19.37
CA GLU A 110 -12.53 -20.83 20.03
C GLU A 110 -12.60 -20.78 21.58
N LEU A 111 -13.67 -20.22 22.16
CA LEU A 111 -13.93 -20.22 23.61
C LEU A 111 -15.25 -20.91 23.95
#